data_AF-A0A452DJV2-F1
#
_entry.id   AF-A0A452DJV2-F1
#
_cell.length_a   1.000
_cell.length_b   1.000
_cell.length_c   1.000
_cell.angle_alpha   90.00
_cell.angle_beta   90.00
_cell.angle_gamma   90.00
#
_symmetry.space_group_name_H-M   'P 1'
#
loop_
_entity.id
_entity.type
_entity.pdbx_description
1 polymer ?
#
loop_
_entity_poly.entity_id
_entity_poly.type
_entity_poly.pdbx_seq_one_letter_code
_entity_poly.pdbx_strand_id
1 'polypeptide(L)'
;MKRSSALLLAALAVLCTCGLATGEDSEELFMDFLQTLLVGSTEELYEGPLSKYNINADAKAAIAKLKSCVDGLQPVHKAELVKLLVQVLGSQDDA
;
A
#
# COMPACT_ATOMS: atom_id res chain seq x y z
N MET A 1 23.06 4.25 3.34
CA MET A 1 22.31 4.25 2.07
C MET A 1 21.03 5.06 2.26
N LYS A 2 20.90 6.21 1.60
CA LYS A 2 19.81 7.20 1.77
C LYS A 2 18.97 7.28 0.47
N ARG A 3 18.62 6.13 -0.11
CA ARG A 3 17.79 6.05 -1.33
C ARG A 3 16.41 5.43 -1.09
N SER A 4 16.24 4.77 0.06
CA SER A 4 15.01 4.03 0.37
C SER A 4 13.81 4.95 0.63
N SER A 5 13.98 6.02 1.40
CA SER A 5 12.85 6.89 1.79
C SER A 5 12.29 7.72 0.65
N ALA A 6 13.14 8.22 -0.26
CA ALA A 6 12.68 9.00 -1.41
C ALA A 6 11.89 8.13 -2.40
N LEU A 7 12.31 6.87 -2.60
CA LEU A 7 11.60 5.91 -3.44
C LEU A 7 10.26 5.47 -2.82
N LEU A 8 10.23 5.27 -1.50
CA LEU A 8 9.00 4.94 -0.77
C LEU A 8 7.98 6.07 -0.87
N LEU A 9 8.42 7.33 -0.66
CA LEU A 9 7.54 8.49 -0.77
C LEU A 9 7.04 8.72 -2.20
N ALA A 10 7.90 8.52 -3.21
CA ALA A 10 7.50 8.63 -4.60
C ALA A 10 6.48 7.54 -4.99
N ALA A 11 6.70 6.30 -4.53
CA ALA A 11 5.75 5.20 -4.75
C ALA A 11 4.41 5.49 -4.06
N LEU A 12 4.43 6.00 -2.82
CA LEU A 12 3.23 6.37 -2.07
C LEU A 12 2.46 7.50 -2.76
N ALA A 13 3.17 8.54 -3.24
CA ALA A 13 2.56 9.66 -3.95
C ALA A 13 1.90 9.22 -5.27
N VAL A 14 2.57 8.38 -6.07
CA VAL A 14 2.00 7.84 -7.32
C VAL A 14 0.78 6.98 -7.03
N LEU A 15 0.87 6.10 -6.03
CA LEU A 15 -0.23 5.24 -5.59
C LEU A 15 -1.46 6.07 -5.15
N CYS A 16 -1.26 7.11 -4.34
CA CYS A 16 -2.33 8.02 -3.94
C CYS A 16 -2.95 8.78 -5.12
N THR A 17 -2.16 9.24 -6.10
CA THR A 17 -2.69 9.99 -7.26
C THR A 17 -3.36 9.12 -8.33
N CYS A 18 -3.01 7.83 -8.41
CA CYS A 18 -3.59 6.91 -9.41
C CYS A 18 -4.88 6.24 -8.93
N GLY A 19 -5.06 6.03 -7.61
CA GLY A 19 -6.30 5.47 -7.05
C GLY A 19 -7.49 6.43 -7.08
N LEU A 20 -7.25 7.74 -7.07
CA LEU A 20 -8.28 8.79 -7.03
C LEU A 20 -9.04 9.01 -8.36
N ALA A 21 -8.64 8.36 -9.46
CA ALA A 21 -9.18 8.63 -10.80
C ALA A 21 -10.21 7.60 -11.29
N THR A 22 -10.46 6.54 -10.54
CA THR A 22 -11.44 5.48 -10.86
C THR A 22 -12.51 5.45 -9.77
N GLY A 23 -13.72 4.93 -10.05
CA GLY A 23 -14.88 5.07 -9.16
C GLY A 23 -14.72 4.49 -7.74
N GLU A 24 -15.79 4.60 -6.94
CA GLU A 24 -15.92 4.23 -5.52
C GLU A 24 -15.22 2.89 -5.14
N ASP A 25 -15.30 1.86 -6.00
CA ASP A 25 -14.63 0.57 -5.83
C ASP A 25 -13.08 0.64 -5.75
N SER A 26 -12.48 1.70 -6.29
CA SER A 26 -11.02 1.83 -6.36
C SER A 26 -10.39 2.45 -5.13
N GLU A 27 -11.17 3.24 -4.36
CA GLU A 27 -10.72 3.72 -3.05
C GLU A 27 -10.68 2.57 -2.05
N GLU A 28 -11.75 1.77 -1.95
CA GLU A 28 -11.81 0.58 -1.09
C GLU A 28 -10.69 -0.41 -1.42
N LEU A 29 -10.50 -0.74 -2.71
CA LEU A 29 -9.42 -1.61 -3.17
C LEU A 29 -8.05 -1.05 -2.82
N PHE A 30 -7.84 0.25 -2.99
CA PHE A 30 -6.58 0.90 -2.67
C PHE A 30 -6.28 0.86 -1.17
N MET A 31 -7.30 1.06 -0.34
CA MET A 31 -7.16 0.98 1.11
C MET A 31 -6.87 -0.44 1.58
N ASP A 32 -7.57 -1.44 1.04
CA ASP A 32 -7.28 -2.85 1.29
C ASP A 32 -5.85 -3.21 0.87
N PHE A 33 -5.41 -2.74 -0.31
CA PHE A 33 -4.03 -2.90 -0.76
C PHE A 33 -3.02 -2.29 0.22
N LEU A 34 -3.23 -1.05 0.67
CA LEU A 34 -2.34 -0.38 1.62
C LEU A 34 -2.33 -1.10 2.98
N GLN A 35 -3.49 -1.55 3.46
CA GLN A 35 -3.60 -2.28 4.71
C GLN A 35 -2.83 -3.60 4.63
N THR A 36 -3.10 -4.43 3.62
CA THR A 36 -2.37 -5.70 3.43
C THR A 36 -0.88 -5.46 3.19
N LEU A 37 -0.49 -4.38 2.51
CA LEU A 37 0.93 -4.02 2.32
C LEU A 37 1.62 -3.72 3.66
N LEU A 38 0.95 -3.00 4.56
CA LEU A 38 1.49 -2.62 5.86
C LEU A 38 1.52 -3.82 6.83
N VAL A 39 0.41 -4.54 7.01
CA VAL A 39 0.31 -5.55 8.08
C VAL A 39 0.31 -7.00 7.60
N GLY A 40 0.00 -7.26 6.33
CA GLY A 40 -0.03 -8.61 5.76
C GLY A 40 1.29 -9.07 5.14
N SER A 41 1.20 -10.12 4.34
CA SER A 41 2.26 -10.78 3.57
C SER A 41 2.17 -10.44 2.07
N THR A 42 3.17 -10.89 1.30
CA THR A 42 3.12 -10.69 -0.16
C THR A 42 2.09 -11.61 -0.80
N GLU A 43 1.91 -12.80 -0.24
CA GLU A 43 0.92 -13.80 -0.64
C GLU A 43 -0.50 -13.25 -0.43
N GLU A 44 -0.78 -12.68 0.74
CA GLU A 44 -2.08 -12.05 1.03
C GLU A 44 -2.39 -10.87 0.10
N LEU A 45 -1.38 -10.12 -0.35
CA LEU A 45 -1.59 -9.09 -1.38
C LEU A 45 -2.12 -9.69 -2.68
N TYR A 46 -1.55 -10.84 -3.11
CA TYR A 46 -1.95 -11.51 -4.35
C TYR A 46 -3.29 -12.25 -4.23
N GLU A 47 -3.57 -12.87 -3.09
CA GLU A 47 -4.81 -13.60 -2.84
C GLU A 47 -5.99 -12.68 -2.49
N GLY A 48 -5.70 -11.48 -1.96
CA GLY A 48 -6.70 -10.48 -1.60
C GLY A 48 -6.84 -9.37 -2.65
N PRO A 49 -6.37 -8.14 -2.35
CA PRO A 49 -6.68 -6.94 -3.13
C PRO A 49 -6.19 -6.99 -4.59
N LEU A 50 -5.18 -7.82 -4.88
CA LEU A 50 -4.65 -7.98 -6.23
C LEU A 50 -5.17 -9.20 -6.99
N SER A 51 -6.02 -10.03 -6.39
CA SER A 51 -6.47 -11.32 -6.94
C SER A 51 -7.15 -11.23 -8.30
N LYS A 52 -7.83 -10.12 -8.57
CA LYS A 52 -8.57 -9.86 -9.82
C LYS A 52 -7.65 -9.42 -10.98
N TYR A 53 -6.38 -9.12 -10.71
CA TYR A 53 -5.45 -8.59 -11.70
C TYR A 53 -4.48 -9.65 -12.23
N ASN A 54 -4.29 -9.66 -13.55
CA ASN A 54 -3.22 -10.43 -14.16
C ASN A 54 -1.88 -9.69 -14.04
N ILE A 55 -1.17 -9.91 -12.93
CA ILE A 55 0.09 -9.25 -12.62
C ILE A 55 1.27 -9.98 -13.29
N ASN A 56 1.99 -9.27 -14.15
CA ASN A 56 3.17 -9.79 -14.83
C ASN A 56 4.37 -9.99 -13.87
N ALA A 57 5.41 -10.69 -14.33
CA ALA A 57 6.56 -11.05 -13.51
C ALA A 57 7.32 -9.83 -12.93
N ASP A 58 7.50 -8.79 -13.72
CA ASP A 58 8.22 -7.58 -13.29
C ASP A 58 7.46 -6.82 -12.21
N ALA A 59 6.13 -6.74 -12.34
CA ALA A 59 5.27 -6.15 -11.33
C ALA A 59 5.29 -6.96 -10.03
N LYS A 60 5.28 -8.29 -10.09
CA LYS A 60 5.46 -9.14 -8.90
C LYS A 60 6.80 -8.89 -8.21
N ALA A 61 7.88 -8.76 -8.97
CA ALA A 61 9.20 -8.44 -8.44
C ALA A 61 9.23 -7.05 -7.77
N ALA A 62 8.56 -6.06 -8.37
CA ALA A 62 8.42 -4.72 -7.79
C ALA A 62 7.63 -4.74 -6.48
N ILE A 63 6.51 -5.47 -6.41
CA ILE A 63 5.69 -5.63 -5.20
C ILE A 63 6.49 -6.29 -4.08
N ALA A 64 7.22 -7.37 -4.38
CA ALA A 64 8.07 -8.03 -3.40
C ALA A 64 9.15 -7.08 -2.85
N LYS A 65 9.74 -6.24 -3.71
CA LYS A 65 10.73 -5.25 -3.28
C LYS A 65 10.10 -4.15 -2.42
N LEU A 66 8.92 -3.66 -2.78
CA LEU A 66 8.16 -2.69 -2.00
C LEU A 66 7.83 -3.25 -0.61
N LYS A 67 7.32 -4.49 -0.55
CA LYS A 67 7.01 -5.17 0.71
C LYS A 67 8.24 -5.32 1.60
N SER A 68 9.37 -5.73 1.02
CA SER A 68 10.66 -5.79 1.74
C SER A 68 11.09 -4.44 2.32
N CYS A 69 10.85 -3.33 1.61
CA CYS A 69 11.11 -1.99 2.14
C CYS A 69 10.20 -1.65 3.33
N VAL A 70 8.92 -2.01 3.26
CA VAL A 70 7.94 -1.79 4.34
C VAL A 70 8.28 -2.65 5.56
N ASP A 71 8.64 -3.92 5.36
CA ASP A 71 9.02 -4.84 6.43
C ASP A 71 10.36 -4.47 7.08
N GLY A 72 11.24 -3.78 6.33
CA GLY A 72 12.48 -3.22 6.85
C GLY A 72 12.33 -1.91 7.63
N LEU A 73 11.12 -1.35 7.74
CA LEU A 73 10.89 -0.16 8.56
C LEU A 73 11.11 -0.46 10.05
N GLN A 74 11.57 0.54 10.80
CA GLN A 74 11.57 0.43 12.26
C GLN A 74 10.14 0.22 12.76
N PRO A 75 9.92 -0.67 13.75
CA PRO A 75 8.57 -1.00 14.22
C PRO A 75 7.71 0.22 14.59
N VAL A 76 8.32 1.26 15.18
CA VAL A 76 7.62 2.51 15.53
C VAL A 76 7.10 3.24 14.30
N HIS A 77 7.87 3.33 13.21
CA HIS A 77 7.43 3.99 11.98
C HIS A 77 6.33 3.19 11.29
N LYS A 78 6.43 1.86 11.30
CA LYS A 78 5.38 0.99 10.76
C LYS A 78 4.07 1.15 11.53
N ALA A 79 4.13 1.24 12.86
CA ALA A 79 2.97 1.49 13.71
C ALA A 79 2.32 2.86 13.45
N GLU A 80 3.12 3.92 13.29
CA GLU A 80 2.58 5.25 12.97
C GLU A 80 1.94 5.31 11.57
N LEU A 81 2.47 4.59 10.58
CA LEU A 81 1.82 4.47 9.26
C LEU A 81 0.46 3.77 9.34
N VAL A 82 0.33 2.73 10.18
CA VAL A 82 -0.96 2.06 10.41
C VAL A 82 -1.95 3.01 11.09
N LYS A 83 -1.52 3.78 12.09
CA LYS A 83 -2.39 4.79 12.73
C LYS A 83 -2.87 5.85 11.75
N LEU A 84 -1.97 6.32 10.89
CA LEU A 84 -2.32 7.29 9.84
C LEU A 84 -3.36 6.70 8.89
N LEU A 85 -3.20 5.44 8.46
CA LEU A 85 -4.18 4.78 7.60
C LEU A 85 -5.56 4.68 8.28
N VAL A 86 -5.62 4.32 9.56
CA VAL A 86 -6.87 4.30 10.34
C VAL A 86 -7.51 5.68 10.42
N GLN A 87 -6.74 6.75 10.57
CA GLN A 87 -7.29 8.12 10.58
C GLN A 87 -7.87 8.52 9.22
N VAL A 88 -7.20 8.17 8.12
CA VAL A 88 -7.69 8.44 6.77
C VAL A 88 -9.01 7.71 6.52
N LEU A 89 -9.13 6.45 6.95
CA LEU A 89 -10.36 5.65 6.84
C LEU A 89 -11.48 6.15 7.75
N GLY A 90 -11.18 6.41 9.03
CA GLY A 90 -12.17 6.86 10.01
C GLY A 90 -12.69 8.28 9.78
N SER A 91 -12.02 9.07 8.93
CA SER A 91 -12.49 10.41 8.53
C SER A 91 -13.48 10.37 7.36
N GLN A 92 -13.73 9.21 6.74
CA GLN A 92 -14.70 9.06 5.66
C GLN A 92 -16.15 8.88 6.17
N ASP A 93 -16.36 8.50 7.44
CA ASP A 93 -17.69 8.28 8.02
C ASP A 93 -18.44 9.59 8.42
N ASP A 94 -17.78 10.75 8.34
CA ASP A 94 -18.32 12.07 8.76
C ASP A 94 -18.76 12.98 7.57
N ALA A 95 -18.93 12.45 6.35
CA ALA A 95 -19.30 13.23 5.15
C ALA A 95 -20.66 12.83 4.54
#